data_AF-A0A5J9VZV1-F1
#
_entry.id   AF-A0A5J9VZV1-F1
#
_cell.length_a   1.000
_cell.length_b   1.000
_cell.length_c   1.000
_cell.angle_alpha   90.00
_cell.angle_beta   90.00
_cell.angle_gamma   90.00
#
_symmetry.space_group_name_H-M   'P 1'
#
loop_
_entity.id
_entity.type
_entity.pdbx_description
1 polymer ?
#
loop_
_entity_poly.entity_id
_entity_poly.type
_entity_poly.pdbx_seq_one_letter_code
_entity_poly.pdbx_strand_id
1 'polypeptide(L)'
;MGKRIIKYDLTEGILSAIDLPELYEEPYDIVLTVEDGGLGFACLKDDILYLWSSQSGLNGIAGWAQRRAIELKMLLPDCAMSTTSFRLNGFVESTYSIFVSTDVGVFTIELKSEQVKKVAEGRINGSIIPHTSFCTPVLAGPFKDNSKTKQLQRDFASLRAGHDALCRDKDVLAAELK
;
A
#
# COMPACT_ATOMS: atom_id res chain seq x y z
N MET A 1 20.42 8.33 17.81
CA MET A 1 19.08 8.16 18.40
C MET A 1 18.29 7.27 17.46
N GLY A 2 17.67 6.19 17.95
CA GLY A 2 16.90 5.28 17.09
C GLY A 2 15.60 5.92 16.60
N LYS A 3 15.14 5.53 15.40
CA LYS A 3 13.81 5.90 14.88
C LYS A 3 12.72 5.14 15.66
N ARG A 4 11.55 5.76 15.84
CA ARG A 4 10.43 5.18 16.62
C ARG A 4 9.11 5.36 15.89
N ILE A 5 8.19 4.41 16.07
CA ILE A 5 6.79 4.56 15.68
C ILE A 5 6.00 5.01 16.91
N ILE A 6 5.22 6.08 16.74
CA ILE A 6 4.30 6.58 17.75
C ILE A 6 2.95 5.92 17.53
N LYS A 7 2.43 5.25 18.57
CA LYS A 7 1.11 4.63 18.60
C LYS A 7 0.20 5.43 19.53
N TYR A 8 -0.97 5.81 19.03
CA TYR A 8 -2.01 6.47 19.81
C TYR A 8 -3.23 5.55 19.95
N ASP A 9 -3.60 5.24 21.19
CA ASP A 9 -4.81 4.47 21.48
C ASP A 9 -6.01 5.42 21.60
N LEU A 10 -6.99 5.29 20.70
CA LEU A 10 -8.18 6.13 20.69
C LEU A 10 -9.15 5.83 21.84
N THR A 11 -9.11 4.61 22.39
CA THR A 11 -10.00 4.18 23.47
C THR A 11 -9.49 4.67 24.82
N GLU A 12 -8.20 4.52 25.07
CA GLU A 12 -7.57 4.91 26.33
C GLU A 12 -7.04 6.36 26.32
N GLY A 13 -6.89 6.96 25.15
CA GLY A 13 -6.29 8.30 24.99
C GLY A 13 -4.78 8.31 25.30
N ILE A 14 -4.11 7.17 25.18
CA ILE A 14 -2.71 6.99 25.58
C ILE A 14 -1.80 7.03 24.36
N LEU A 15 -0.72 7.81 24.48
CA LEU A 15 0.38 7.83 23.53
C LEU A 15 1.50 6.91 23.99
N SER A 16 1.92 6.00 23.12
CA SER A 16 3.04 5.09 23.34
C SER A 16 4.01 5.15 22.17
N ALA A 17 5.24 4.68 22.37
CA ALA A 17 6.25 4.60 21.31
C ALA A 17 6.83 3.19 21.27
N ILE A 18 7.10 2.72 20.06
CA ILE A 18 7.72 1.44 19.78
C ILE A 18 9.04 1.74 19.06
N ASP A 19 10.16 1.30 19.62
CA ASP A 19 11.44 1.39 18.94
C ASP A 19 11.37 0.54 17.66
N LEU A 20 11.85 1.08 16.53
CA LEU A 20 11.88 0.35 15.27
C LEU A 20 12.89 -0.80 15.35
N PRO A 21 12.70 -1.88 14.56
CA PRO A 21 13.76 -2.89 14.40
C PRO A 21 15.06 -2.19 14.00
N GLU A 22 16.21 -2.70 14.48
CA GLU A 22 17.53 -2.24 14.05
C GLU A 22 17.80 -2.65 12.59
N LEU A 23 17.06 -2.06 11.67
CA LEU A 23 17.31 -2.12 10.24
C LEU A 23 17.52 -0.68 9.76
N TYR A 24 18.58 -0.51 8.99
CA TYR A 24 19.15 0.76 8.61
C TYR A 24 18.17 1.64 7.83
N GLU A 25 18.00 2.85 8.37
CA GLU A 25 17.82 4.20 7.81
C GLU A 25 17.26 4.52 6.41
N GLU A 26 16.72 3.59 5.62
CA GLU A 26 16.12 3.98 4.34
C GLU A 26 14.89 4.92 4.56
N PRO A 27 14.77 6.03 3.82
CA PRO A 27 13.74 7.05 4.06
C PRO A 27 12.34 6.64 3.60
N TYR A 28 12.16 5.39 3.18
CA TYR A 28 10.94 4.92 2.50
C TYR A 28 10.27 3.74 3.19
N ASP A 29 10.55 3.52 4.47
CA ASP A 29 9.82 2.52 5.25
C ASP A 29 8.36 2.94 5.44
N ILE A 30 7.45 1.96 5.51
CA ILE A 30 6.02 2.22 5.66
C ILE A 30 5.43 1.43 6.82
N VAL A 31 4.50 2.07 7.51
CA VAL A 31 3.61 1.41 8.47
C VAL A 31 2.44 0.79 7.71
N LEU A 32 2.04 -0.40 8.10
CA LEU A 32 0.91 -1.12 7.52
C LEU A 32 0.09 -1.81 8.62
N THR A 33 -1.13 -2.22 8.29
CA THR A 33 -1.92 -3.11 9.15
C THR A 33 -1.57 -4.55 8.75
N VAL A 34 -1.29 -5.43 9.71
CA VAL A 34 -1.16 -6.88 9.42
C VAL A 34 -2.53 -7.54 9.34
N GLU A 35 -2.61 -8.76 8.79
CA GLU A 35 -3.88 -9.44 8.49
C GLU A 35 -4.82 -9.62 9.70
N ASP A 36 -4.26 -9.71 10.91
CA ASP A 36 -5.02 -9.84 12.16
C ASP A 36 -5.48 -8.49 12.73
N GLY A 37 -5.30 -7.39 11.99
CA GLY A 37 -5.63 -6.03 12.42
C GLY A 37 -4.56 -5.39 13.31
N GLY A 38 -3.44 -6.08 13.55
CA GLY A 38 -2.32 -5.56 14.32
C GLY A 38 -1.50 -4.50 13.56
N LEU A 39 -0.61 -3.83 14.30
CA LEU A 39 0.36 -2.90 13.72
C LEU A 39 1.50 -3.67 13.05
N GLY A 40 1.77 -3.35 11.79
CA GLY A 40 2.87 -3.87 10.99
C GLY A 40 3.81 -2.80 10.47
N PHE A 41 4.96 -3.25 10.01
CA PHE A 41 6.01 -2.40 9.47
C PHE A 41 6.69 -3.11 8.29
N ALA A 42 6.94 -2.37 7.22
CA ALA A 42 7.69 -2.84 6.07
C ALA A 42 8.88 -1.93 5.79
N CYS A 43 10.02 -2.56 5.53
CA CYS A 43 11.26 -1.88 5.18
C CYS A 43 11.97 -2.62 4.04
N LEU A 44 12.79 -1.88 3.30
CA LEU A 44 13.63 -2.41 2.23
C LEU A 44 15.10 -2.39 2.63
N LYS A 45 15.80 -3.49 2.36
CA LYS A 45 17.24 -3.57 2.50
C LYS A 45 17.80 -4.60 1.53
N ASP A 46 18.85 -4.24 0.78
CA ASP A 46 19.53 -5.12 -0.16
C ASP A 46 18.55 -5.80 -1.16
N ASP A 47 17.58 -5.03 -1.68
CA ASP A 47 16.49 -5.49 -2.56
C ASP A 47 15.52 -6.53 -1.94
N ILE A 48 15.60 -6.70 -0.63
CA ILE A 48 14.72 -7.56 0.15
C ILE A 48 13.71 -6.69 0.90
N LEU A 49 12.44 -7.03 0.73
CA LEU A 49 11.34 -6.49 1.50
C LEU A 49 11.16 -7.31 2.78
N TYR A 50 11.35 -6.68 3.93
CA TYR A 50 11.11 -7.30 5.23
C TYR A 50 9.77 -6.84 5.79
N LEU A 51 8.96 -7.80 6.21
CA LEU A 51 7.67 -7.57 6.85
C LEU A 51 7.76 -7.92 8.33
N TRP A 52 7.39 -6.98 9.17
CA TRP A 52 7.41 -7.06 10.62
C TRP A 52 6.00 -6.88 11.17
N SER A 53 5.69 -7.58 12.26
CA SER A 53 4.51 -7.30 13.07
C SER A 53 4.94 -6.83 14.44
N SER A 54 4.19 -5.90 15.02
CA SER A 54 4.30 -5.60 16.44
C SER A 54 3.97 -6.84 17.29
N GLN A 55 4.62 -6.94 18.44
CA GLN A 55 4.42 -7.99 19.42
C GLN A 55 4.48 -7.38 20.82
N SER A 56 3.62 -7.86 21.71
CA SER A 56 3.73 -7.56 23.15
C SER A 56 4.94 -8.30 23.73
N GLY A 57 5.94 -7.57 24.22
CA GLY A 57 7.07 -8.16 24.93
C GLY A 57 6.69 -8.67 26.33
N LEU A 58 7.49 -9.58 26.87
CA LEU A 58 7.30 -10.18 28.20
C LEU A 58 7.28 -9.17 29.36
N ASN A 59 7.80 -7.97 29.13
CA ASN A 59 7.90 -6.87 30.09
C ASN A 59 6.95 -5.70 29.76
N GLY A 60 5.98 -5.90 28.87
CA GLY A 60 5.06 -4.85 28.41
C GLY A 60 5.69 -3.85 27.43
N ILE A 61 6.97 -4.00 27.08
CA ILE A 61 7.61 -3.22 26.02
C ILE A 61 7.20 -3.84 24.69
N ALA A 62 6.50 -3.07 23.86
CA ALA A 62 6.16 -3.49 22.51
C ALA A 62 7.45 -3.61 21.69
N GLY A 63 7.58 -4.72 20.97
CA GLY A 63 8.70 -5.00 20.07
C GLY A 63 8.22 -5.41 18.69
N TRP A 64 9.16 -5.84 17.85
CA TRP A 64 8.88 -6.28 16.49
C TRP A 64 9.35 -7.73 16.29
N ALA A 65 8.54 -8.51 15.60
CA ALA A 65 8.90 -9.83 15.12
C ALA A 65 8.94 -9.83 13.59
N GLN A 66 10.04 -10.29 13.01
CA GLN A 66 10.12 -10.48 11.57
C GLN A 66 9.19 -11.64 11.20
N ARG A 67 8.28 -11.39 10.25
CA ARG A 67 7.33 -12.40 9.79
C ARG A 67 7.73 -12.99 8.46
N ARG A 68 8.21 -12.15 7.54
CA ARG A 68 8.53 -12.57 6.17
C ARG A 68 9.65 -11.70 5.60
N ALA A 69 10.41 -12.28 4.69
CA ALA A 69 11.33 -11.57 3.81
C ALA A 69 10.99 -11.98 2.36
N ILE A 70 10.93 -11.01 1.46
CA ILE A 70 10.57 -11.22 0.05
C ILE A 70 11.68 -10.63 -0.81
N GLU A 71 12.31 -11.45 -1.64
CA GLU A 71 13.35 -11.00 -2.56
C GLU A 71 12.71 -10.34 -3.78
N LEU A 72 12.78 -9.00 -3.88
CA LEU A 72 12.13 -8.28 -4.99
C LEU A 72 12.71 -8.69 -6.35
N LYS A 73 13.99 -9.06 -6.38
CA LYS A 73 14.68 -9.55 -7.58
C LYS A 73 14.04 -10.81 -8.19
N MET A 74 13.31 -11.58 -7.40
CA MET A 74 12.64 -12.80 -7.88
C MET A 74 11.22 -12.52 -8.41
N LEU A 75 10.64 -11.38 -8.04
CA LEU A 75 9.25 -11.04 -8.36
C LEU A 75 9.13 -10.02 -9.49
N LEU A 76 10.02 -9.04 -9.53
CA LEU A 76 9.98 -7.96 -10.52
C LEU A 76 10.64 -8.41 -11.83
N PRO A 77 10.27 -7.81 -12.98
CA PRO A 77 10.93 -8.12 -14.26
C PRO A 77 12.39 -7.63 -14.27
N ASP A 78 13.25 -8.29 -15.05
CA ASP A 78 14.69 -7.95 -15.16
C ASP A 78 14.95 -6.46 -15.47
N CYS A 79 14.09 -5.83 -16.28
CA CYS A 79 14.20 -4.40 -16.60
C CYS A 79 14.00 -3.50 -15.38
N ALA A 80 13.31 -3.96 -14.35
CA ALA A 80 13.18 -3.26 -13.08
C ALA A 80 14.42 -3.40 -12.19
N MET A 81 15.30 -4.38 -12.47
CA MET A 81 16.53 -4.65 -11.71
C MET A 81 17.70 -3.75 -12.10
N SER A 82 17.65 -3.10 -13.27
CA SER A 82 18.63 -2.05 -13.61
C SER A 82 18.42 -0.76 -12.80
N THR A 83 17.50 -0.79 -11.84
CA THR A 83 17.14 0.33 -11.00
C THR A 83 18.23 0.63 -9.99
N THR A 84 18.49 1.92 -9.78
CA THR A 84 19.49 2.39 -8.80
C THR A 84 19.07 2.21 -7.33
N SER A 85 17.76 2.15 -7.05
CA SER A 85 17.21 1.82 -5.72
C SER A 85 15.69 1.54 -5.76
N PHE A 86 15.21 0.55 -5.03
CA PHE A 86 13.77 0.38 -4.79
C PHE A 86 13.26 1.40 -3.76
N ARG A 87 11.97 1.76 -3.86
CA ARG A 87 11.30 2.63 -2.89
C ARG A 87 9.92 2.08 -2.56
N LEU A 88 9.57 1.94 -1.28
CA LEU A 88 8.17 1.72 -0.91
C LEU A 88 7.44 3.06 -0.93
N ASN A 89 6.26 3.07 -1.53
CA ASN A 89 5.46 4.27 -1.66
C ASN A 89 4.21 4.24 -0.79
N GLY A 90 3.67 3.07 -0.49
CA GLY A 90 2.44 2.97 0.30
C GLY A 90 1.89 1.55 0.37
N PHE A 91 0.77 1.42 1.07
CA PHE A 91 0.09 0.16 1.34
C PHE A 91 -1.42 0.34 1.13
N VAL A 92 -2.07 -0.70 0.60
CA VAL A 92 -3.52 -0.81 0.49
C VAL A 92 -4.02 -1.99 1.30
N GLU A 93 -4.81 -1.69 2.33
CA GLU A 93 -5.31 -2.69 3.28
C GLU A 93 -6.26 -3.71 2.63
N SER A 94 -7.15 -3.26 1.74
CA SER A 94 -8.21 -4.10 1.16
C SER A 94 -7.68 -5.26 0.32
N THR A 95 -6.53 -5.09 -0.32
CA THR A 95 -5.88 -6.15 -1.13
C THR A 95 -4.55 -6.58 -0.53
N TYR A 96 -4.22 -6.09 0.66
CA TYR A 96 -2.96 -6.39 1.35
C TYR A 96 -1.74 -6.24 0.44
N SER A 97 -1.70 -5.14 -0.32
CA SER A 97 -0.69 -4.90 -1.35
C SER A 97 0.16 -3.68 -1.03
N ILE A 98 1.43 -3.72 -1.41
CA ILE A 98 2.35 -2.59 -1.30
C ILE A 98 2.67 -2.01 -2.66
N PHE A 99 3.02 -0.73 -2.70
CA PHE A 99 3.52 -0.05 -3.89
C PHE A 99 5.05 0.07 -3.82
N VAL A 100 5.72 -0.39 -4.87
CA VAL A 100 7.18 -0.32 -5.02
C VAL A 100 7.52 0.45 -6.30
N SER A 101 8.26 1.53 -6.17
CA SER A 101 8.79 2.29 -7.31
C SER A 101 10.16 1.79 -7.73
N THR A 102 10.36 1.79 -9.05
CA THR A 102 11.60 1.46 -9.76
C THR A 102 11.86 2.54 -10.80
N ASP A 103 12.99 2.48 -11.51
CA ASP A 103 13.28 3.44 -12.58
C ASP A 103 12.35 3.25 -13.81
N VAL A 104 11.80 2.05 -14.00
CA VAL A 104 10.92 1.71 -15.14
C VAL A 104 9.43 1.83 -14.83
N GLY A 105 9.05 2.00 -13.56
CA GLY A 105 7.64 2.06 -13.18
C GLY A 105 7.36 1.78 -11.71
N VAL A 106 6.08 1.88 -11.38
CA VAL A 106 5.53 1.52 -10.08
C VAL A 106 4.81 0.18 -10.19
N PHE A 107 5.11 -0.70 -9.25
CA PHE A 107 4.52 -2.03 -9.15
C PHE A 107 3.72 -2.14 -7.86
N THR A 108 2.57 -2.80 -7.93
CA THR A 108 1.90 -3.37 -6.77
C THR A 108 2.35 -4.81 -6.58
N ILE A 109 2.65 -5.16 -5.33
CA ILE A 109 2.95 -6.53 -4.90
C ILE A 109 1.90 -6.94 -3.87
N GLU A 110 1.09 -7.94 -4.19
CA GLU A 110 0.16 -8.54 -3.23
C GLU A 110 0.96 -9.41 -2.25
N LEU A 111 0.98 -9.06 -0.96
CA LEU A 111 1.92 -9.67 -0.01
C LEU A 111 1.63 -11.14 0.29
N LYS A 112 0.43 -11.64 0.03
CA LYS A 112 0.08 -13.06 0.26
C LYS A 112 0.50 -13.94 -0.90
N SER A 113 0.02 -13.60 -2.09
CA SER A 113 0.21 -14.36 -3.34
C SER A 113 1.53 -14.05 -4.04
N GLU A 114 2.21 -12.98 -3.62
CA GLU A 114 3.38 -12.39 -4.29
C GLU A 114 3.12 -11.99 -5.75
N GLN A 115 1.85 -11.83 -6.14
CA GLN A 115 1.51 -11.36 -7.47
C GLN A 115 1.95 -9.92 -7.68
N VAL A 116 2.60 -9.70 -8.82
CA VAL A 116 3.12 -8.41 -9.24
C VAL A 116 2.28 -7.83 -10.37
N LYS A 117 1.96 -6.55 -10.29
CA LYS A 117 1.31 -5.79 -11.36
C LYS A 117 1.95 -4.42 -11.50
N LYS A 118 2.34 -4.05 -12.72
CA LYS A 118 2.75 -2.67 -13.02
C LYS A 118 1.51 -1.77 -13.07
N VAL A 119 1.56 -0.63 -12.39
CA VAL A 119 0.43 0.30 -12.25
C VAL A 119 0.74 1.72 -12.75
N ALA A 120 2.01 2.06 -12.91
CA ALA A 120 2.42 3.33 -13.51
C ALA A 120 3.77 3.21 -14.23
N GLU A 121 4.00 4.09 -15.19
CA GLU A 121 5.27 4.26 -15.89
C GLU A 121 6.19 5.22 -15.12
N GLY A 122 7.49 4.94 -15.15
CA GLY A 122 8.52 5.74 -14.48
C GLY A 122 8.47 5.71 -12.94
N ARG A 123 9.50 6.29 -12.35
CA ARG A 123 9.66 6.39 -10.89
C ARG A 123 8.75 7.47 -10.30
N ILE A 124 8.10 7.17 -9.17
CA ILE A 124 7.43 8.17 -8.34
C ILE A 124 8.27 8.50 -7.11
N ASN A 125 8.58 9.79 -6.95
CA ASN A 125 9.30 10.32 -5.80
C ASN A 125 8.32 10.85 -4.74
N GLY A 126 7.62 9.96 -4.05
CA GLY A 126 6.69 10.34 -2.98
C GLY A 126 5.87 9.17 -2.45
N SER A 127 5.06 9.42 -1.44
CA SER A 127 4.11 8.44 -0.92
C SER A 127 2.88 8.33 -1.82
N ILE A 128 2.34 7.12 -1.96
CA ILE A 128 1.09 6.81 -2.62
C ILE A 128 0.06 6.55 -1.52
N ILE A 129 -1.03 7.33 -1.54
CA ILE A 129 -2.14 7.16 -0.61
C ILE A 129 -3.32 6.62 -1.41
N PRO A 130 -3.49 5.28 -1.47
CA PRO A 130 -4.62 4.68 -2.17
C PRO A 130 -5.91 5.03 -1.42
N HIS A 131 -6.94 5.44 -2.16
CA HIS A 131 -8.27 5.69 -1.62
C HIS A 131 -9.22 4.62 -2.18
N THR A 132 -9.95 3.93 -1.30
CA THR A 132 -10.92 2.89 -1.70
C THR A 132 -12.34 3.44 -1.84
N SER A 133 -12.60 4.64 -1.31
CA SER A 133 -13.88 5.33 -1.48
C SER A 133 -13.73 6.84 -1.31
N PHE A 134 -14.62 7.59 -1.95
CA PHE A 134 -14.81 9.01 -1.69
C PHE A 134 -16.16 9.17 -0.99
N CYS A 135 -16.15 9.68 0.24
CA CYS A 135 -17.36 10.18 0.87
C CYS A 135 -17.68 11.54 0.25
N THR A 136 -18.52 11.58 -0.79
CA THR A 136 -19.18 12.84 -1.17
C THR A 136 -20.38 13.03 -0.26
N PRO A 137 -20.35 13.95 0.72
CA PRO A 137 -21.54 14.28 1.48
C PRO A 137 -22.60 14.80 0.52
N VAL A 138 -23.73 14.11 0.42
CA VAL A 138 -24.91 14.66 -0.25
C VAL A 138 -25.38 15.83 0.62
N LEU A 139 -25.07 17.05 0.18
CA LEU A 139 -25.68 18.25 0.75
C LEU A 139 -27.17 18.22 0.40
N ALA A 140 -27.99 17.71 1.32
CA ALA A 140 -29.44 17.90 1.32
C ALA A 140 -29.74 19.36 1.66
N GLY A 141 -29.49 20.26 0.70
CA GLY A 141 -29.87 21.68 0.74
C GLY A 141 -30.53 22.08 -0.59
N PRO A 142 -31.37 23.12 -0.61
CA PRO A 142 -32.15 23.49 -1.78
C PRO A 142 -31.23 23.84 -2.96
N PHE A 143 -31.45 23.13 -4.07
CA PHE A 143 -30.66 23.16 -5.31
C PHE A 143 -30.38 24.58 -5.82
N LYS A 144 -29.09 24.95 -5.90
CA LYS A 144 -28.59 25.87 -6.93
C LYS A 144 -27.87 25.02 -7.98
N ASP A 145 -28.13 25.32 -9.25
CA ASP A 145 -27.63 24.58 -10.42
C ASP A 145 -26.16 24.18 -10.27
N ASN A 146 -25.91 22.88 -10.37
CA ASN A 146 -24.67 22.24 -9.98
C ASN A 146 -24.10 21.37 -11.12
N SER A 147 -24.20 21.88 -12.35
CA SER A 147 -23.66 21.28 -13.58
C SER A 147 -22.25 20.67 -13.43
N LYS A 148 -21.38 21.30 -12.62
CA LYS A 148 -20.03 20.79 -12.29
C LYS A 148 -20.06 19.49 -11.47
N THR A 149 -20.90 19.38 -10.44
CA THR A 149 -21.08 18.16 -9.64
C THR A 149 -21.74 17.04 -10.43
N LYS A 150 -22.68 17.36 -11.33
CA LYS A 150 -23.27 16.38 -12.25
C LYS A 150 -22.25 15.86 -13.27
N GLN A 151 -21.32 16.71 -13.71
CA GLN A 151 -20.20 16.30 -14.57
C GLN A 151 -19.25 15.37 -13.83
N LEU A 152 -18.83 15.75 -12.61
CA LEU A 152 -17.97 14.92 -11.78
C LEU A 152 -18.59 13.56 -11.46
N GLN A 153 -19.89 13.50 -11.14
CA GLN A 153 -20.59 12.23 -10.92
C GLN A 153 -20.64 11.36 -12.19
N ARG A 154 -20.80 11.96 -13.38
CA ARG A 154 -20.73 11.23 -14.66
C ARG A 154 -19.32 10.71 -14.94
N ASP A 155 -18.31 11.52 -14.67
CA ASP A 155 -16.91 11.15 -14.88
C ASP A 155 -16.50 10.00 -13.95
N PHE A 156 -16.90 10.05 -12.67
CA PHE A 156 -16.67 8.95 -11.72
C PHE A 156 -17.46 7.68 -12.05
N ALA A 157 -18.72 7.80 -12.50
CA ALA A 157 -19.49 6.66 -12.97
C ALA A 157 -18.86 6.01 -14.22
N SER A 158 -18.31 6.82 -15.12
CA SER A 158 -17.57 6.37 -16.31
C SER A 158 -16.28 5.63 -15.92
N LEU A 159 -15.51 6.16 -14.96
CA LEU A 159 -14.33 5.48 -14.43
C LEU A 159 -14.66 4.12 -13.79
N ARG A 160 -15.74 4.06 -13.00
CA ARG A 160 -16.18 2.82 -12.35
C ARG A 160 -16.65 1.79 -13.38
N ALA A 161 -17.43 2.22 -14.37
CA ALA A 161 -17.86 1.34 -15.47
C ALA A 161 -16.68 0.85 -16.31
N GLY A 162 -15.65 1.68 -16.52
CA GLY A 162 -14.41 1.30 -17.20
C GLY A 162 -13.60 0.26 -16.40
N HIS A 163 -13.51 0.41 -15.09
CA HIS A 163 -12.88 -0.58 -14.21
C HIS A 163 -13.63 -1.93 -14.24
N ASP A 164 -14.96 -1.91 -14.17
CA ASP A 164 -15.79 -3.12 -14.20
C ASP A 164 -15.79 -3.81 -15.58
N ALA A 165 -15.62 -3.05 -16.66
CA ALA A 165 -15.43 -3.59 -18.01
C ALA A 165 -14.05 -4.25 -18.16
N LEU A 166 -12.98 -3.63 -17.63
CA LEU A 166 -11.63 -4.20 -17.65
C LEU A 166 -11.51 -5.48 -16.81
N CYS A 167 -12.25 -5.59 -15.70
CA CYS A 167 -12.30 -6.82 -14.92
C CYS A 167 -13.03 -7.95 -15.67
N ARG A 168 -14.16 -7.64 -16.33
CA ARG A 168 -14.89 -8.64 -17.13
C ARG A 168 -14.12 -9.15 -18.33
N ASP A 169 -13.37 -8.29 -19.03
CA ASP A 169 -12.52 -8.72 -20.15
C ASP A 169 -11.41 -9.68 -19.70
N LYS A 170 -10.88 -9.50 -18.49
CA LYS A 170 -9.88 -10.42 -17.93
C LYS A 170 -10.46 -11.78 -17.56
N ASP A 171 -11.70 -11.82 -17.07
CA ASP A 171 -12.40 -13.08 -16.78
C ASP A 171 -12.78 -13.83 -18.06
N VAL A 172 -13.10 -13.12 -19.14
CA VAL A 172 -13.38 -13.72 -20.46
C VAL A 172 -12.09 -14.25 -21.12
N LEU A 173 -10.99 -13.49 -21.08
CA LEU A 173 -9.68 -13.94 -21.57
C LEU A 173 -9.12 -15.14 -20.78
N ALA A 174 -9.45 -15.27 -19.50
CA ALA A 174 -9.08 -16.43 -18.69
C ALA A 174 -9.94 -17.68 -19.00
N ALA A 175 -11.15 -17.51 -19.55
CA ALA A 175 -12.06 -18.59 -19.92
C ALA A 175 -11.81 -19.15 -21.33
N GLU A 176 -11.28 -18.36 -22.26
CA GLU A 176 -10.96 -18.79 -23.64
C GLU A 176 -9.60 -19.51 -23.78
N LEU A 177 -8.77 -19.52 -22.72
CA LEU A 177 -7.46 -20.18 -22.69
C LEU A 177 -7.48 -21.58 -22.05
N LYS A 178 -8.62 -22.27 -22.07
CA LYS A 178 -8.78 -23.65 -21.56
C LYS A 178 -9.12 -24.65 -22.65
#